data_AF-A0A5C5ZN39-F1
#
_entry.id   AF-A0A5C5ZN39-F1
#
_cell.length_a   1.000
_cell.length_b   1.000
_cell.length_c   1.000
_cell.angle_alpha   90.00
_cell.angle_beta   90.00
_cell.angle_gamma   90.00
#
_symmetry.space_group_name_H-M   'P 1'
#
loop_
_entity.id
_entity.type
_entity.pdbx_description
1 polymer ?
#
loop_
_entity_poly.entity_id
_entity_poly.type
_entity_poly.pdbx_seq_one_letter_code
_entity_poly.pdbx_strand_id
1 'polypeptide(L)'
;MLSPSPISLAAGPLSVEFTWNVDRFTHVLRDARGGAIAWAEAPGAESPVYVELHEQQPLLFLSGMSADRHWSMSVEATAEGRLVFDAACRAKSSAEHLASVYAVEGEGIAITPLATDGATPTFEREGDLLVVRPPTPLGGYPQTLRWRYEALPSS
;
A
#
# COMPACT_ATOMS: atom_id res chain seq x y z
N MET A 1 24.64 4.12 9.23
CA MET A 1 23.94 2.84 9.02
C MET A 1 23.87 2.59 7.53
N LEU A 2 24.18 1.39 7.07
CA LEU A 2 23.96 1.01 5.66
C LEU A 2 22.45 0.84 5.47
N SER A 3 21.89 1.40 4.40
CA SER A 3 20.49 1.13 4.03
C SER A 3 20.39 -0.32 3.55
N PRO A 4 19.32 -1.06 3.91
CA PRO A 4 19.10 -2.39 3.37
C PRO A 4 18.97 -2.33 1.84
N SER A 5 19.39 -3.40 1.16
CA SER A 5 19.16 -3.55 -0.28
C SER A 5 17.66 -3.49 -0.60
N PRO A 6 17.27 -2.98 -1.79
CA PRO A 6 15.88 -3.02 -2.22
C PRO A 6 15.33 -4.46 -2.24
N ILE A 7 14.05 -4.61 -1.89
CA ILE A 7 13.34 -5.89 -1.92
C ILE A 7 12.18 -5.76 -2.90
N SER A 8 12.04 -6.72 -3.81
CA SER A 8 11.05 -6.67 -4.88
C SER A 8 10.16 -7.90 -4.91
N LEU A 9 8.91 -7.71 -5.31
CA LEU A 9 7.95 -8.77 -5.58
C LEU A 9 7.31 -8.53 -6.95
N ALA A 10 7.35 -9.53 -7.82
CA ALA A 10 6.80 -9.46 -9.17
C ALA A 10 5.55 -10.32 -9.31
N ALA A 11 4.57 -9.81 -10.06
CA ALA A 11 3.35 -10.50 -10.45
C ALA A 11 3.05 -10.19 -11.92
N GLY A 12 3.45 -11.10 -12.82
CA GLY A 12 3.28 -10.93 -14.26
C GLY A 12 3.95 -9.64 -14.78
N PRO A 13 3.21 -8.71 -15.41
CA PRO A 13 3.74 -7.46 -15.97
C PRO A 13 3.96 -6.35 -14.94
N LEU A 14 3.64 -6.58 -13.67
CA LEU A 14 3.75 -5.59 -12.60
C LEU A 14 4.75 -6.08 -11.55
N SER A 15 5.49 -5.17 -10.94
CA SER A 15 6.28 -5.44 -9.74
C SER A 15 6.18 -4.30 -8.74
N VAL A 16 6.40 -4.60 -7.47
CA VAL A 16 6.59 -3.62 -6.41
C VAL A 16 8.01 -3.73 -5.89
N GLU A 17 8.68 -2.59 -5.74
CA GLU A 17 10.01 -2.48 -5.15
C GLU A 17 9.94 -1.65 -3.88
N PHE A 18 10.40 -2.21 -2.77
CA PHE A 18 10.54 -1.56 -1.48
C PHE A 18 11.98 -1.09 -1.30
N THR A 19 12.16 0.19 -0.99
CA THR A 19 13.46 0.79 -0.69
C THR A 19 13.39 1.51 0.65
N TRP A 20 14.44 1.36 1.46
CA TRP A 20 14.58 2.16 2.67
C TRP A 20 14.88 3.61 2.30
N ASN A 21 14.02 4.51 2.76
CA ASN A 21 14.16 5.95 2.55
C ASN A 21 14.05 6.67 3.89
N VAL A 22 15.15 7.32 4.28
CA VAL A 22 15.32 8.04 5.56
C VAL A 22 15.11 7.14 6.78
N ASP A 23 13.86 6.91 7.18
CA ASP A 23 13.45 6.25 8.42
C ASP A 23 12.45 5.11 8.22
N ARG A 24 12.04 4.81 6.98
CA ARG A 24 11.02 3.81 6.65
C ARG A 24 11.21 3.21 5.27
N PHE A 25 10.56 2.08 5.01
CA PHE A 25 10.36 1.56 3.66
C PHE A 25 9.29 2.38 2.93
N THR A 26 9.65 2.81 1.72
CA THR A 26 8.72 3.32 0.70
C THR A 26 8.66 2.33 -0.45
N HIS A 27 7.61 2.37 -1.28
CA HIS A 27 7.53 1.49 -2.43
C HIS A 27 7.15 2.18 -3.74
N VAL A 28 7.57 1.56 -4.83
CA VAL A 28 7.30 1.98 -6.20
C VAL A 28 6.74 0.79 -6.95
N LEU A 29 5.64 1.01 -7.67
CA LEU A 29 5.11 0.06 -8.65
C LEU A 29 5.83 0.29 -9.99
N ARG A 30 6.26 -0.81 -10.61
CA ARG A 30 7.00 -0.82 -11.87
C ARG A 30 6.34 -1.72 -12.90
N ASP A 31 6.40 -1.31 -14.17
CA ASP A 31 5.93 -2.09 -15.32
C ASP A 31 6.92 -3.22 -15.69
N ALA A 32 6.56 -3.99 -16.72
CA ALA A 32 7.36 -5.12 -17.22
C ALA A 32 8.73 -4.70 -17.80
N ARG A 33 8.92 -3.41 -18.10
CA ARG A 33 10.19 -2.84 -18.58
C ARG A 33 11.03 -2.28 -17.43
N GLY A 34 10.53 -2.34 -16.20
CA GLY A 34 11.15 -1.77 -15.01
C GLY A 34 10.89 -0.26 -14.83
N GLY A 35 10.09 0.34 -15.70
CA GLY A 35 9.68 1.74 -15.61
C GLY A 35 8.79 1.95 -14.39
N ALA A 36 9.10 2.94 -13.57
CA ALA A 36 8.23 3.32 -12.46
C ALA A 36 6.94 3.94 -13.01
N ILE A 37 5.80 3.49 -12.50
CA ILE A 37 4.46 3.91 -12.96
C ILE A 37 3.60 4.44 -11.82
N ALA A 38 3.94 4.10 -10.57
CA ALA A 38 3.35 4.71 -9.39
C ALA A 38 4.31 4.72 -8.20
N TRP A 39 4.30 5.80 -7.44
CA TRP A 39 5.11 5.98 -6.24
C TRP A 39 4.20 6.05 -5.04
N ALA A 40 4.49 5.28 -3.99
CA ALA A 40 3.82 5.46 -2.71
C ALA A 40 4.17 6.85 -2.17
N GLU A 41 3.21 7.76 -2.27
CA GLU A 41 3.34 9.14 -1.84
C GLU A 41 2.27 9.45 -0.81
N ALA A 42 2.53 10.35 0.13
CA ALA A 42 1.60 10.69 1.20
C ALA A 42 1.34 12.20 1.37
N PRO A 43 1.23 13.02 0.31
CA PRO A 43 0.89 14.42 0.49
C PRO A 43 -0.52 14.52 1.10
N GLY A 44 -0.62 15.03 2.34
CA GLY A 44 -1.89 15.31 2.99
C GLY A 44 -2.66 14.09 3.53
N ALA A 45 -2.05 12.91 3.56
CA ALA A 45 -2.63 11.70 4.16
C ALA A 45 -1.75 11.17 5.30
N GLU A 46 -2.37 10.57 6.31
CA GLU A 46 -1.63 9.78 7.29
C GLU A 46 -1.29 8.43 6.64
N SER A 47 -0.04 8.28 6.20
CA SER A 47 0.42 7.09 5.49
C SER A 47 1.18 6.13 6.41
N PRO A 48 1.20 4.83 6.06
CA PRO A 48 1.95 3.84 6.82
C PRO A 48 3.43 4.17 7.01
N VAL A 49 3.96 3.84 8.19
CA VAL A 49 5.38 3.95 8.53
C VAL A 49 5.95 2.55 8.73
N TYR A 50 6.32 1.90 7.64
CA TYR A 50 6.89 0.55 7.68
C TYR A 50 8.39 0.62 7.97
N VAL A 51 8.84 0.00 9.07
CA VAL A 51 10.26 -0.03 9.48
C VAL A 51 10.85 -1.44 9.46
N GLU A 52 9.98 -2.45 9.33
CA GLU A 52 10.35 -3.85 9.19
C GLU A 52 9.73 -4.40 7.89
N LEU A 53 10.50 -5.23 7.19
CA LEU A 53 10.06 -5.94 6.00
C LEU A 53 10.58 -7.38 6.07
N HIS A 54 9.67 -8.34 5.96
CA HIS A 54 9.94 -9.77 5.94
C HIS A 54 9.49 -10.38 4.62
N GLU A 55 10.36 -11.16 4.00
CA GLU A 55 10.08 -11.86 2.76
C GLU A 55 9.72 -13.32 3.03
N GLN A 56 8.56 -13.74 2.54
CA GLN A 56 8.12 -15.13 2.51
C GLN A 56 7.41 -15.37 1.18
N GLN A 57 8.17 -15.51 0.10
CA GLN A 57 7.62 -15.62 -1.26
C GLN A 57 6.44 -16.61 -1.36
N PRO A 58 5.34 -16.25 -2.05
CA PRO A 58 5.13 -15.04 -2.88
C PRO A 58 4.57 -13.83 -2.10
N LEU A 59 4.89 -13.71 -0.81
CA LEU A 59 4.33 -12.74 0.11
C LEU A 59 5.42 -11.88 0.76
N LEU A 60 5.18 -10.57 0.83
CA LEU A 60 5.95 -9.64 1.65
C LEU A 60 5.09 -9.19 2.83
N PHE A 61 5.70 -9.07 4.01
CA PHE A 61 5.07 -8.52 5.20
C PHE A 61 5.83 -7.30 5.67
N LEU A 62 5.09 -6.23 5.95
CA LEU A 62 5.62 -4.97 6.45
C LEU A 62 4.95 -4.61 7.76
N SER A 63 5.73 -4.10 8.70
CA SER A 63 5.25 -3.61 9.99
C SER A 63 5.94 -2.31 10.38
N GLY A 64 5.24 -1.50 11.16
CA GLY A 64 5.86 -0.40 11.86
C GLY A 64 4.87 0.42 12.66
N MET A 65 5.30 1.59 13.13
CA MET A 65 4.56 2.37 14.11
C MET A 65 4.86 3.86 13.94
N SER A 66 3.83 4.67 14.05
CA SER A 66 3.94 6.12 14.17
C SER A 66 2.98 6.63 15.23
N ALA A 67 3.48 7.37 16.21
CA ALA A 67 2.69 7.84 17.36
C ALA A 67 1.88 6.69 18.01
N ASP A 68 0.55 6.76 17.95
CA ASP A 68 -0.37 5.78 18.50
C ASP A 68 -1.09 4.94 17.41
N ARG A 69 -0.42 4.77 16.26
CA ARG A 69 -0.81 3.91 15.13
C ARG A 69 0.17 2.77 14.97
N HIS A 70 -0.33 1.54 14.93
CA HIS A 70 0.46 0.38 14.49
C HIS A 70 0.05 0.01 13.08
N TRP A 71 1.02 -0.02 12.18
CA TRP A 71 0.84 -0.28 10.76
C TRP A 71 1.29 -1.68 10.41
N SER A 72 0.51 -2.34 9.56
CA SER A 72 0.92 -3.56 8.90
C SER A 72 0.46 -3.55 7.44
N MET A 73 1.23 -4.21 6.57
CA MET A 73 0.78 -4.52 5.22
C MET A 73 1.31 -5.86 4.80
N SER A 74 0.51 -6.62 4.07
CA SER A 74 1.02 -7.69 3.23
C SER A 74 0.86 -7.36 1.76
N VAL A 75 1.84 -7.78 0.96
CA VAL A 75 1.75 -7.71 -0.51
C VAL A 75 1.95 -9.11 -1.07
N GLU A 76 0.96 -9.60 -1.79
CA GLU A 76 0.93 -10.93 -2.39
C GLU A 76 0.97 -10.82 -3.91
N ALA A 77 1.83 -11.61 -4.55
CA ALA A 77 1.78 -11.83 -5.99
C ALA A 77 0.85 -13.01 -6.30
N THR A 78 -0.23 -12.76 -7.03
CA THR A 78 -1.19 -13.82 -7.40
C THR A 78 -0.75 -14.56 -8.65
N ALA A 79 -1.28 -15.78 -8.84
CA ALA A 79 -1.01 -16.59 -10.03
C ALA A 79 -1.49 -15.93 -11.34
N GLU A 80 -2.44 -15.01 -11.26
CA GLU A 80 -2.98 -14.26 -12.39
C GLU A 80 -2.18 -12.99 -12.71
N GLY A 81 -1.04 -12.77 -12.06
CA GLY A 81 -0.19 -11.61 -12.31
C GLY A 81 -0.74 -10.31 -11.72
N ARG A 82 -1.45 -10.39 -10.59
CA ARG A 82 -1.90 -9.22 -9.81
C ARG A 82 -1.05 -9.07 -8.55
N LEU A 83 -0.88 -7.83 -8.11
CA LEU A 83 -0.40 -7.54 -6.76
C LEU A 83 -1.58 -7.23 -5.86
N VAL A 84 -1.74 -7.98 -4.77
CA VAL A 84 -2.77 -7.74 -3.76
C VAL A 84 -2.13 -7.09 -2.55
N PHE A 85 -2.57 -5.88 -2.24
CA PHE A 85 -2.18 -5.15 -1.05
C PHE A 85 -3.25 -5.31 0.02
N ASP A 86 -2.84 -5.63 1.24
CA ASP A 86 -3.71 -5.71 2.42
C ASP A 86 -3.08 -4.89 3.53
N ALA A 87 -3.53 -3.65 3.66
CA ALA A 87 -3.02 -2.71 4.65
C ALA A 87 -3.96 -2.66 5.86
N ALA A 88 -3.38 -2.59 7.04
CA ALA A 88 -4.12 -2.36 8.27
C ALA A 88 -3.42 -1.35 9.18
N CYS A 89 -4.22 -0.60 9.92
CA CYS A 89 -3.79 0.36 10.90
C CYS A 89 -4.59 0.17 12.18
N ARG A 90 -3.93 -0.20 13.27
CA ARG A 90 -4.52 -0.17 14.61
C ARG A 90 -4.32 1.20 15.21
N ALA A 91 -5.41 1.96 15.33
CA ALA A 91 -5.45 3.31 15.85
C ALA A 91 -6.01 3.34 17.29
N LYS A 92 -5.35 4.09 18.18
CA LYS A 92 -5.80 4.32 19.56
C LYS A 92 -6.54 5.65 19.75
N SER A 93 -6.46 6.55 18.77
CA SER A 93 -7.16 7.85 18.73
C SER A 93 -7.66 8.14 17.32
N SER A 94 -8.34 9.28 17.12
CA SER A 94 -8.87 9.72 15.83
C SER A 94 -7.81 9.69 14.73
N ALA A 95 -8.06 8.89 13.68
CA ALA A 95 -7.19 8.76 12.54
C ALA A 95 -7.91 9.30 11.30
N GLU A 96 -7.79 10.61 11.10
CA GLU A 96 -8.35 11.27 9.92
C GLU A 96 -7.42 11.03 8.73
N HIS A 97 -7.98 10.84 7.54
CA HIS A 97 -7.21 10.73 6.29
C HIS A 97 -6.24 9.53 6.20
N LEU A 98 -6.54 8.40 6.84
CA LEU A 98 -5.82 7.15 6.61
C LEU A 98 -6.04 6.67 5.19
N ALA A 99 -4.96 6.39 4.46
CA ALA A 99 -5.05 5.89 3.09
C ALA A 99 -3.75 5.22 2.63
N SER A 100 -3.86 4.37 1.61
CA SER A 100 -2.76 4.15 0.67
C SER A 100 -2.89 5.15 -0.47
N VAL A 101 -1.86 5.97 -0.69
CA VAL A 101 -1.85 7.01 -1.71
C VAL A 101 -0.69 6.75 -2.66
N TYR A 102 -0.97 6.92 -3.95
CA TYR A 102 0.01 6.74 -5.01
C TYR A 102 -0.01 7.95 -5.94
N ALA A 103 1.15 8.56 -6.17
CA ALA A 103 1.34 9.40 -7.34
C ALA A 103 1.51 8.50 -8.56
N VAL A 104 0.79 8.78 -9.65
CA VAL A 104 0.80 7.97 -10.86
C VAL A 104 1.22 8.78 -12.08
N GLU A 105 1.95 8.14 -12.99
CA GLU A 105 2.27 8.73 -14.29
C GLU A 105 1.29 8.19 -15.36
N GLY A 106 0.49 9.10 -15.92
CA GLY A 106 -0.53 8.74 -16.93
C GLY A 106 -1.58 7.78 -16.38
N GLU A 107 -2.03 6.82 -17.19
CA GLU A 107 -2.99 5.80 -16.76
C GLU A 107 -2.34 4.65 -15.98
N GLY A 108 -1.01 4.57 -15.89
CA GLY A 108 -0.19 3.35 -15.76
C GLY A 108 -0.61 2.20 -14.81
N ILE A 109 -1.45 2.43 -13.81
CA ILE A 109 -2.01 1.38 -12.95
C ILE A 109 -3.53 1.52 -12.78
N ALA A 110 -4.22 0.38 -12.76
CA ALA A 110 -5.60 0.27 -12.33
C ALA A 110 -5.66 -0.38 -10.95
N ILE A 111 -6.52 0.18 -10.08
CA ILE A 111 -6.73 -0.29 -8.72
C ILE A 111 -8.17 -0.77 -8.58
N THR A 112 -8.34 -1.97 -8.03
CA THR A 112 -9.66 -2.54 -7.70
C THR A 112 -9.76 -2.76 -6.20
N PRO A 113 -10.63 -2.03 -5.48
CA PRO A 113 -10.91 -2.30 -4.07
C PRO A 113 -11.44 -3.72 -3.86
N LEU A 114 -10.92 -4.41 -2.84
CA LEU A 114 -11.35 -5.74 -2.46
C LEU A 114 -12.10 -5.68 -1.12
N ALA A 115 -13.31 -6.23 -1.10
CA ALA A 115 -14.07 -6.37 0.13
C ALA A 115 -13.31 -7.20 1.16
N THR A 116 -13.30 -6.71 2.40
CA THR A 116 -12.66 -7.35 3.54
C THR A 116 -13.62 -7.29 4.71
N ASP A 117 -13.89 -8.43 5.34
CA ASP A 117 -14.81 -8.53 6.48
C ASP A 117 -16.21 -7.91 6.20
N GLY A 118 -16.66 -8.03 4.95
CA GLY A 118 -17.96 -7.52 4.49
C GLY A 118 -18.00 -6.03 4.12
N ALA A 119 -16.86 -5.33 4.17
CA ALA A 119 -16.77 -3.92 3.83
C ALA A 119 -15.76 -3.66 2.72
N THR A 120 -16.12 -2.82 1.75
CA THR A 120 -15.27 -2.49 0.59
C THR A 120 -14.58 -1.15 0.82
N PRO A 121 -13.24 -1.07 0.65
CA PRO A 121 -12.51 0.20 0.67
C PRO A 121 -13.06 1.16 -0.37
N THR A 122 -12.90 2.46 -0.12
CA THR A 122 -13.18 3.48 -1.14
C THR A 122 -11.94 3.71 -1.98
N PHE A 123 -12.16 3.94 -3.28
CA PHE A 123 -11.12 4.30 -4.23
C PHE A 123 -11.52 5.57 -4.96
N GLU A 124 -10.59 6.51 -5.01
CA GLU A 124 -10.77 7.80 -5.66
C GLU A 124 -9.51 8.14 -6.47
N ARG A 125 -9.73 8.81 -7.61
CA ARG A 125 -8.66 9.40 -8.42
C ARG A 125 -8.78 10.91 -8.36
N GLU A 126 -7.73 11.55 -7.87
CA GLU A 126 -7.64 13.00 -7.68
C GLU A 126 -6.48 13.53 -8.55
N GLY A 127 -6.76 13.78 -9.84
CA GLY A 127 -5.73 14.13 -10.81
C GLY A 127 -4.72 12.98 -11.01
N ASP A 128 -3.47 13.23 -10.61
CA ASP A 128 -2.35 12.29 -10.68
C ASP A 128 -2.18 11.48 -9.38
N LEU A 129 -3.15 11.56 -8.47
CA LEU A 129 -3.18 10.76 -7.24
C LEU A 129 -4.23 9.67 -7.32
N LEU A 130 -3.86 8.46 -6.91
CA LEU A 130 -4.78 7.37 -6.58
C LEU A 130 -4.85 7.21 -5.07
N VAL A 131 -6.06 7.18 -4.53
CA VAL A 131 -6.29 7.13 -3.09
C VAL A 131 -7.19 5.95 -2.74
N VAL A 132 -6.70 5.04 -1.89
CA VAL A 132 -7.49 3.93 -1.34
C VAL A 132 -7.65 4.12 0.17
N ARG A 133 -8.89 4.26 0.64
CA ARG A 133 -9.20 4.54 2.05
C ARG A 133 -9.93 3.36 2.70
N PRO A 134 -9.78 3.15 4.02
CA PRO A 134 -10.57 2.17 4.76
C PRO A 134 -12.08 2.38 4.58
N PRO A 135 -12.88 1.31 4.70
CA PRO A 135 -14.33 1.43 4.69
C PRO A 135 -14.85 2.38 5.77
N THR A 136 -15.93 3.11 5.45
CA THR A 136 -16.64 4.02 6.35
C THR A 136 -18.04 3.50 6.70
N PRO A 137 -18.65 3.90 7.84
CA PRO A 137 -18.13 4.82 8.85
C PRO A 137 -17.05 4.18 9.74
N LEU A 138 -16.14 5.02 10.25
CA LEU A 138 -15.17 4.58 11.26
C LEU A 138 -15.88 4.37 12.61
N GLY A 139 -15.42 3.36 13.38
CA GLY A 139 -15.96 3.06 14.71
C GLY A 139 -15.36 3.91 15.83
N GLY A 140 -15.57 3.48 17.07
CA GLY A 140 -14.89 4.03 18.25
C GLY A 140 -13.45 3.52 18.40
N TYR A 141 -12.61 4.23 19.14
CA TYR A 141 -11.21 3.86 19.36
C TYR A 141 -11.01 3.16 20.72
N PRO A 142 -10.08 2.19 20.82
CA PRO A 142 -9.17 1.73 19.77
C PRO A 142 -9.87 0.86 18.71
N GLN A 143 -9.45 0.97 17.45
CA GLN A 143 -9.94 0.15 16.34
C GLN A 143 -8.82 -0.27 15.40
N THR A 144 -9.08 -1.32 14.62
CA THR A 144 -8.25 -1.72 13.49
C THR A 144 -9.00 -1.38 12.21
N LEU A 145 -8.40 -0.53 11.39
CA LEU A 145 -8.89 -0.18 10.07
C LEU A 145 -8.09 -0.99 9.06
N ARG A 146 -8.78 -1.63 8.12
CA ARG A 146 -8.16 -2.50 7.11
C ARG A 146 -8.72 -2.18 5.74
N TRP A 147 -7.85 -2.11 4.74
CA TRP A 147 -8.24 -1.95 3.35
C TRP A 147 -7.37 -2.83 2.46
N ARG A 148 -8.05 -3.55 1.59
CA ARG A 148 -7.45 -4.46 0.63
C ARG A 148 -7.76 -4.01 -0.78
N TYR A 149 -6.79 -4.10 -1.68
CA TYR A 149 -6.97 -3.73 -3.08
C TYR A 149 -6.01 -4.51 -3.97
N GLU A 150 -6.43 -4.68 -5.22
CA GLU A 150 -5.61 -5.23 -6.30
C GLU A 150 -5.05 -4.12 -7.17
N ALA A 151 -3.79 -4.27 -7.56
CA ALA A 151 -3.15 -3.48 -8.59
C ALA A 151 -2.84 -4.34 -9.82
N LEU A 152 -3.14 -3.79 -10.98
CA LEU A 152 -2.82 -4.34 -12.29
C LEU A 152 -2.38 -3.20 -13.23
N PRO A 153 -1.63 -3.47 -14.32
CA PRO A 153 -1.39 -2.46 -15.33
C PRO A 153 -2.70 -1.97 -15.94
N SER A 154 -2.78 -0.67 -16.24
CA SER A 154 -3.86 -0.16 -17.06
C SER A 154 -3.69 -0.65 -18.51
N SER A 155 -4.79 -1.12 -19.10
CA SER A 155 -4.88 -1.68 -20.45
C SER A 155 -4.68 -0.64 -21.55
#